data_AF-A0A392RTH6-F1
#
_entry.id   AF-A0A392RTH6-F1
#
_cell.length_a   1.000
_cell.length_b   1.000
_cell.length_c   1.000
_cell.angle_alpha   90.00
_cell.angle_beta   90.00
_cell.angle_gamma   90.00
#
_symmetry.space_group_name_H-M   'P 1'
#
loop_
_entity.id
_entity.type
_entity.pdbx_description
1 polymer ?
#
loop_
_entity_poly.entity_id
_entity_poly.type
_entity_poly.pdbx_seq_one_letter_code
_entity_poly.pdbx_strand_id
1 'polypeptide(L)'
;CFKVDVIEEVVADVLVEETPSIPLERVITNSIDDLEEEWDKEIEICLRQLEACKVEETTKAFENVFEQEEKENVKEDSKAIIPELKELPSHLKYVFLGEDSLHPAIISSELSSLEAEKL
;
A
#
# COMPACT_ATOMS: atom_id res chain seq x y z
N CYS A 1 -29.31 -26.37 38.64
CA CYS A 1 -28.31 -25.46 38.05
C CYS A 1 -26.97 -25.75 38.70
N PHE A 2 -26.12 -26.53 38.03
CA PHE A 2 -24.72 -26.80 38.36
C PHE A 2 -24.04 -27.25 37.07
N LYS A 3 -22.76 -26.89 36.89
CA LYS A 3 -21.93 -26.92 35.66
C LYS A 3 -22.04 -25.61 34.90
N VAL A 4 -20.99 -24.81 34.75
CA VAL A 4 -19.60 -25.17 34.41
C VAL A 4 -18.65 -24.14 35.05
N ASP A 5 -18.03 -24.45 36.21
CA ASP A 5 -16.94 -23.63 36.78
C ASP A 5 -15.59 -24.39 36.83
N VAL A 6 -15.61 -25.71 36.63
CA VAL A 6 -14.40 -26.56 36.76
C VAL A 6 -13.52 -26.50 35.51
N ILE A 7 -14.07 -26.12 34.36
CA ILE A 7 -13.29 -26.10 33.11
C ILE A 7 -12.37 -24.88 33.07
N GLU A 8 -12.77 -23.74 33.64
CA GLU A 8 -11.98 -22.51 33.60
C GLU A 8 -10.73 -22.60 34.49
N GLU A 9 -10.82 -23.28 35.64
CA GLU A 9 -9.67 -23.54 36.54
C GLU A 9 -8.67 -24.54 35.94
N VAL A 10 -9.14 -25.63 35.30
CA VAL A 10 -8.26 -26.61 34.65
C VAL A 10 -7.56 -26.04 33.42
N VAL A 11 -8.23 -25.15 32.68
CA VAL A 11 -7.63 -24.47 31.53
C VAL A 11 -6.51 -23.52 31.98
N ALA A 12 -6.68 -22.83 33.11
CA ALA A 12 -5.63 -21.96 33.65
C ALA A 12 -4.38 -22.74 34.11
N ASP A 13 -4.54 -23.91 34.73
CA ASP A 13 -3.42 -24.75 35.17
C ASP A 13 -2.66 -25.41 34.01
N VAL A 14 -3.33 -25.68 32.87
CA VAL A 14 -2.71 -26.25 31.65
C VAL A 14 -2.05 -25.16 30.79
N LEU A 15 -2.41 -23.89 30.97
CA LEU A 15 -1.85 -22.74 30.24
C LEU A 15 -0.63 -22.11 30.92
N VAL A 16 -0.14 -22.67 32.04
CA VAL A 16 1.15 -22.27 32.60
C VAL A 16 2.23 -22.77 31.65
N GLU A 17 2.65 -21.90 30.71
CA GLU A 17 3.71 -22.12 29.70
C GLU A 17 4.28 -23.54 29.75
N GLU A 18 3.65 -24.48 29.03
CA GLU A 18 4.11 -25.86 28.95
C GLU A 18 5.44 -25.87 28.21
N THR A 19 6.55 -25.60 28.90
CA THR A 19 7.86 -25.99 28.39
C THR A 19 7.86 -27.51 28.34
N PRO A 20 7.97 -28.13 27.16
CA PRO A 20 7.79 -29.56 27.05
C PRO A 20 8.82 -30.28 27.93
N SER A 21 8.35 -31.26 28.70
CA SER A 21 9.24 -32.08 29.54
C SER A 21 10.13 -33.00 28.70
N ILE A 22 9.72 -33.28 27.45
CA ILE A 22 10.42 -34.15 26.52
C ILE A 22 11.53 -33.34 25.83
N PRO A 23 12.79 -33.82 25.84
CA PRO A 23 13.93 -33.08 25.27
C PRO A 23 13.75 -32.68 23.81
N LEU A 24 13.15 -33.55 23.00
CA LEU A 24 12.91 -33.29 21.57
C LEU A 24 11.83 -32.22 21.37
N GLU A 25 10.71 -32.32 22.08
CA GLU A 25 9.63 -31.34 22.00
C GLU A 25 10.14 -29.97 22.47
N ARG A 26 10.91 -29.91 23.55
CA ARG A 26 11.53 -28.67 24.03
C ARG A 26 12.45 -28.03 23.00
N VAL A 27 13.28 -28.83 22.34
CA VAL A 27 14.16 -28.33 21.27
C VAL A 27 13.33 -27.77 20.11
N ILE A 28 12.25 -28.44 19.74
CA ILE A 28 11.35 -27.97 18.67
C ILE A 28 10.65 -26.67 19.07
N THR A 29 10.06 -26.60 20.26
CA THR A 29 9.36 -25.40 20.76
C THR A 29 10.31 -24.21 20.88
N ASN A 30 11.48 -24.38 21.50
CA ASN A 30 12.46 -23.30 21.61
C ASN A 30 12.92 -22.80 20.23
N SER A 31 13.05 -23.69 19.25
CA SER A 31 13.43 -23.29 17.88
C SER A 31 12.33 -22.49 17.18
N ILE A 32 11.06 -22.68 17.57
CA ILE A 32 9.92 -21.92 17.06
C ILE A 32 9.89 -20.54 17.73
N ASP A 33 10.09 -20.48 19.05
CA ASP A 33 10.13 -19.23 19.81
C ASP A 33 11.27 -18.31 19.33
N ASP A 34 12.46 -18.87 19.09
CA ASP A 34 13.61 -18.14 18.53
C ASP A 34 13.30 -17.56 17.13
N LEU A 35 12.51 -18.26 16.32
CA LEU A 35 12.11 -17.83 14.98
C LEU A 35 11.03 -16.73 15.05
N GLU A 36 10.08 -16.83 15.97
CA GLU A 36 9.06 -15.81 16.20
C GLU A 36 9.69 -14.48 16.63
N GLU A 37 10.71 -14.52 17.51
CA GLU A 37 11.45 -13.33 17.92
C GLU A 37 12.22 -12.68 16.74
N GLU A 38 12.75 -13.47 15.80
CA GLU A 38 13.37 -12.95 14.58
C GLU A 38 12.35 -12.27 13.67
N TRP A 39 11.17 -12.86 13.52
CA TRP A 39 10.09 -12.30 12.70
C TRP A 39 9.54 -11.00 13.30
N ASP A 40 9.39 -10.93 14.62
CA ASP A 40 8.98 -9.71 15.31
C ASP A 40 9.98 -8.57 15.08
N LYS A 41 11.29 -8.87 15.12
CA LYS A 41 12.33 -7.89 14.79
C LYS A 41 12.23 -7.40 13.34
N GLU A 42 11.98 -8.29 12.40
CA GLU A 42 11.80 -7.93 10.98
C GLU A 42 10.55 -7.06 10.76
N ILE A 43 9.44 -7.40 11.43
CA ILE A 43 8.21 -6.60 11.43
C ILE A 43 8.48 -5.20 11.98
N GLU A 44 9.23 -5.08 13.09
CA GLU A 44 9.59 -3.77 13.67
C GLU A 44 10.43 -2.93 12.70
N ILE A 45 11.39 -3.55 12.00
CA ILE A 45 12.21 -2.87 10.98
C ILE A 45 11.34 -2.36 9.83
N CYS A 46 10.44 -3.19 9.31
CA CYS A 46 9.50 -2.81 8.25
C CYS A 46 8.60 -1.65 8.68
N LEU A 47 8.04 -1.69 9.88
CA LEU A 47 7.21 -0.60 10.43
C LEU A 47 8.01 0.70 10.53
N ARG A 48 9.24 0.65 11.04
CA ARG A 48 10.12 1.82 11.14
C ARG A 48 10.45 2.41 9.77
N GLN A 49 10.68 1.57 8.76
CA GLN A 49 10.90 2.02 7.39
C GLN A 49 9.65 2.69 6.81
N LEU A 50 8.46 2.11 7.01
CA LEU A 50 7.20 2.71 6.58
C LEU A 50 6.94 4.05 7.27
N GLU A 51 7.26 4.17 8.55
CA GLU A 51 7.16 5.43 9.29
C GLU A 51 8.18 6.48 8.83
N ALA A 52 9.42 6.08 8.56
CA ALA A 52 10.44 6.96 7.99
C ALA A 52 10.10 7.39 6.56
N CYS A 53 9.40 6.53 5.82
CA CYS A 53 8.83 6.79 4.50
C CYS A 53 7.41 7.37 4.56
N LYS A 54 6.91 7.81 5.73
CA LYS A 54 5.78 8.76 5.78
C LYS A 54 6.30 10.06 5.16
N VAL A 55 6.25 10.09 3.83
CA VAL A 55 5.96 11.30 3.08
C VAL A 55 4.77 11.85 3.83
N GLU A 56 4.96 12.95 4.57
CA GLU A 56 3.84 13.68 5.10
C GLU A 56 2.86 13.74 3.94
N GLU A 57 1.68 13.14 4.12
CA GLU A 57 0.50 13.47 3.34
C GLU A 57 0.21 14.95 3.67
N THR A 58 1.11 15.82 3.24
CA THR A 58 0.82 17.16 2.80
C THR A 58 -0.04 16.98 1.56
N THR A 59 -1.27 16.57 1.84
CA THR A 59 -2.53 17.14 1.38
C THR A 59 -2.51 18.66 1.11
N LYS A 60 -1.37 19.35 1.22
CA LYS A 60 -1.17 20.75 0.80
C LYS A 60 -0.32 20.91 -0.46
N ALA A 61 0.37 19.87 -0.96
CA ALA A 61 1.16 19.99 -2.19
C ALA A 61 0.40 19.52 -3.44
N PHE A 62 -0.60 18.64 -3.29
CA PHE A 62 -1.49 18.25 -4.38
C PHE A 62 -2.73 19.15 -4.52
N GLU A 63 -3.20 19.80 -3.45
CA GLU A 63 -4.28 20.81 -3.53
C GLU A 63 -3.81 22.12 -4.18
N ASN A 64 -2.54 22.49 -4.05
CA ASN A 64 -2.01 23.73 -4.64
C ASN A 64 -1.78 23.66 -6.17
N VAL A 65 -1.98 22.51 -6.82
CA VAL A 65 -2.00 22.44 -8.30
C VAL A 65 -3.38 22.78 -8.85
N PHE A 66 -4.45 22.68 -8.04
CA PHE A 66 -5.81 23.01 -8.45
C PHE A 66 -6.28 24.41 -8.05
N GLU A 67 -5.63 25.08 -7.10
CA GLU A 67 -6.08 26.40 -6.62
C GLU A 67 -5.47 27.62 -7.33
N GLN A 68 -4.57 27.44 -8.30
CA GLN A 68 -4.01 28.58 -9.04
C GLN A 68 -4.67 28.84 -10.40
N GLU A 69 -5.99 28.64 -10.54
CA GLU A 69 -6.75 29.31 -11.62
C GLU A 69 -8.13 29.81 -11.15
N GLU A 70 -8.28 30.21 -9.88
CA GLU A 70 -9.40 31.08 -9.47
C GLU A 70 -8.87 32.44 -9.03
N LYS A 71 -8.48 33.23 -10.03
CA LYS A 71 -8.73 34.67 -10.17
C LYS A 71 -7.80 35.23 -11.23
N GLU A 72 -8.30 35.38 -12.45
CA GLU A 72 -8.31 36.67 -13.13
C GLU A 72 -9.10 36.58 -14.44
N ASN A 73 -10.21 37.32 -14.47
CA ASN A 73 -10.81 37.97 -15.64
C ASN A 73 -11.07 37.17 -16.94
N VAL A 74 -12.37 36.98 -17.19
CA VAL A 74 -13.07 37.60 -18.33
C VAL A 74 -12.83 36.99 -19.73
N LYS A 75 -13.96 36.46 -20.24
CA LYS A 75 -14.38 36.28 -21.64
C LYS A 75 -13.84 35.06 -22.37
N GLU A 76 -14.79 34.19 -22.70
CA GLU A 76 -15.13 33.89 -24.10
C GLU A 76 -13.89 33.57 -24.95
N ASP A 77 -13.44 32.32 -24.88
CA ASP A 77 -13.34 31.45 -26.05
C ASP A 77 -12.68 30.12 -25.65
N SER A 78 -13.26 29.04 -26.15
CA SER A 78 -12.79 27.67 -26.06
C SER A 78 -11.28 27.53 -26.29
N LYS A 79 -10.51 27.23 -25.25
CA LYS A 79 -9.18 26.67 -25.40
C LYS A 79 -9.01 25.58 -24.36
N ALA A 80 -9.19 24.33 -24.81
CA ALA A 80 -8.90 23.15 -24.00
C ALA A 80 -7.50 23.32 -23.38
N ILE A 81 -7.42 23.20 -22.06
CA ILE A 81 -6.15 23.21 -21.33
C ILE A 81 -5.43 21.92 -21.73
N ILE A 82 -4.54 22.00 -22.72
CA ILE A 82 -3.78 20.84 -23.18
C ILE A 82 -2.71 20.55 -22.12
N PRO A 83 -2.66 19.33 -21.56
CA PRO A 83 -1.63 18.98 -20.59
C PRO A 83 -0.24 19.07 -21.20
N GLU A 84 0.71 19.72 -20.50
CA GLU A 84 2.11 19.80 -20.94
C GLU A 84 2.79 18.43 -20.79
N LEU A 85 2.88 17.69 -21.90
CA LEU A 85 3.48 16.36 -21.93
C LEU A 85 5.01 16.45 -21.96
N LYS A 86 5.64 15.75 -21.03
CA LYS A 86 7.11 15.60 -20.98
C LYS A 86 7.60 14.62 -22.03
N GLU A 87 8.85 14.76 -22.45
CA GLU A 87 9.51 13.78 -23.32
C GLU A 87 9.57 12.40 -22.65
N LEU A 88 9.09 11.38 -23.38
CA LEU A 88 9.08 10.00 -22.91
C LEU A 88 10.25 9.20 -23.51
N PRO A 89 10.78 8.21 -22.77
CA PRO A 89 11.63 7.18 -23.34
C PRO A 89 10.94 6.45 -24.51
N SER A 90 11.73 5.95 -25.48
CA SER A 90 11.20 5.34 -26.71
C SER A 90 10.28 4.13 -26.50
N HIS A 91 10.40 3.43 -25.38
CA HIS A 91 9.55 2.28 -25.03
C HIS A 91 8.18 2.68 -24.46
N LEU A 92 7.92 3.97 -24.25
CA LEU A 92 6.66 4.50 -23.73
C LEU A 92 6.03 5.50 -24.70
N LYS A 93 4.70 5.53 -24.74
CA LYS A 93 3.91 6.52 -25.49
C LYS A 93 2.72 7.00 -24.67
N TYR A 94 2.24 8.19 -24.99
CA TYR A 94 0.99 8.71 -24.44
C TYR A 94 -0.21 8.18 -25.24
N VAL A 95 -1.28 7.85 -24.53
CA VAL A 95 -2.62 7.62 -25.07
C VAL A 95 -3.60 8.43 -24.23
N PHE A 96 -4.65 8.97 -24.84
CA PHE A 96 -5.66 9.74 -24.13
C PHE A 96 -6.84 8.83 -23.80
N LEU A 97 -7.19 8.76 -22.52
CA LEU A 97 -8.34 7.98 -22.04
C LEU A 97 -9.59 8.86 -22.08
N GLY A 98 -10.53 8.52 -22.96
CA GLY A 98 -11.77 9.28 -23.17
C GLY A 98 -11.78 10.11 -24.45
N GLU A 99 -12.90 10.79 -24.70
CA GLU A 99 -13.09 11.62 -25.91
C GLU A 99 -12.32 12.94 -25.85
N ASP A 100 -11.93 13.37 -24.65
CA ASP A 100 -11.24 14.63 -24.40
C ASP A 100 -9.73 14.42 -24.20
N SER A 101 -8.91 15.29 -24.78
CA SER A 101 -7.44 15.27 -24.64
C SER A 101 -6.92 15.69 -23.25
N LEU A 102 -7.75 15.58 -22.21
CA LEU A 102 -7.46 16.03 -20.85
C LEU A 102 -6.87 14.93 -19.96
N HIS A 103 -6.96 13.67 -20.37
CA HIS A 103 -6.56 12.51 -19.57
C HIS A 103 -5.49 11.67 -20.27
N PRO A 104 -4.24 12.16 -20.37
CA PRO A 104 -3.13 11.38 -20.91
C PRO A 104 -2.72 10.26 -19.94
N ALA A 105 -2.63 9.04 -20.45
CA ALA A 105 -2.06 7.87 -19.81
C ALA A 105 -0.76 7.47 -20.53
N ILE A 106 0.20 6.94 -19.78
CA ILE A 106 1.46 6.44 -20.32
C ILE A 106 1.34 4.92 -20.44
N ILE A 107 1.55 4.41 -21.65
CA ILE A 107 1.48 2.99 -21.95
C ILE A 107 2.75 2.53 -22.69
N SER A 108 2.95 1.21 -22.77
CA SER A 108 4.03 0.65 -23.59
C SER A 108 3.84 0.98 -25.08
N SER A 109 4.91 1.41 -25.74
CA SER A 109 4.93 1.65 -27.18
C SER A 109 4.65 0.38 -28.00
N GLU A 110 4.93 -0.79 -27.43
CA GLU A 110 4.74 -2.10 -28.06
C GLU A 110 3.27 -2.54 -28.15
N LEU A 111 2.37 -1.90 -27.40
CA LEU A 111 0.94 -2.21 -27.45
C LEU A 111 0.33 -1.80 -28.78
N SER A 112 -0.45 -2.71 -29.37
CA SER A 112 -1.27 -2.41 -30.55
C SER A 112 -2.38 -1.42 -30.22
N SER A 113 -2.89 -0.71 -31.22
CA SER A 113 -4.00 0.24 -31.03
C SER A 113 -5.25 -0.42 -30.42
N LEU A 114 -5.51 -1.68 -30.78
CA LEU A 114 -6.66 -2.44 -30.25
C LEU A 114 -6.48 -2.78 -28.77
N GLU A 115 -5.25 -3.06 -28.33
CA GLU A 115 -4.97 -3.31 -26.91
C GLU A 115 -5.03 -2.01 -26.11
N ALA A 116 -4.57 -0.90 -26.69
CA ALA A 116 -4.64 0.42 -26.06
C ALA A 116 -6.08 0.90 -25.88
N GLU A 117 -6.98 0.60 -26.83
CA GLU A 117 -8.40 0.97 -26.76
C GLU A 117 -9.19 0.14 -25.72
N LYS A 118 -8.63 -0.98 -25.25
CA LYS A 118 -9.23 -1.81 -24.19
C LYS A 118 -8.87 -1.36 -22.77
N LEU A 119 -7.98 -0.39 -22.63
CA LEU A 119 -7.59 0.20 -21.35
C LEU A 119 -8.63 1.22 -20.89
#